data_AF-A0A957G425-F1
#
_entry.id   AF-A0A957G425-F1
#
_cell.length_a   1.000
_cell.length_b   1.000
_cell.length_c   1.000
_cell.angle_alpha   90.00
_cell.angle_beta   90.00
_cell.angle_gamma   90.00
#
_symmetry.space_group_name_H-M   'P 1'
#
loop_
_entity.id
_entity.type
_entity.pdbx_description
1 polymer ?
#
loop_
_entity_poly.entity_id
_entity_poly.type
_entity_poly.pdbx_seq_one_letter_code
_entity_poly.pdbx_strand_id
1 'polypeptide(L)'
;MEQRARLLLVLFVIIGLLALPFIGQPVFAQEDTGNGAAPEAPPDPLSLNLTVDPPVGAPGTLFRVTAAINNNTDETIAPEIILAFPPQMLVDPAQLPAGTTLNFGANQVDWYPVLAPAGLNQIQFEFQLTAADFTHPIQAILASVTHNGLTRQYQADYWLGVMPSATISLNPATVSVGQPVQLNAAVVGPGPIVQTWQLGDGRVIEVNNPTVVYPASGTYTVTLRVANPLGATEVTGLVTVGPETVAGFSIADDTVAAGEPVVFHNLSGGEAPLTYLWDFGDGQTSSEANPTHVYNITGNLLVTLQTENAFGSSVASGMIFVGRAPTADMVLLAPASANIPAQFQAFGDESVTEYAWEMGDGTQLSGESISHTYRASGEFAVTLHASNAYGTTSVTQLVSVAPGIWTVYIPVIRTPGTSGQPTQPTEVAPEQPLTDAGPGASIPEQLFWYVNEARRLHGLPPVSYNYELTIAAQQHTDDMAIHGYTGHTGVDGSSPADRLQRFGYTGAYAGEATAWGYDSPVPVVEFWVNSPSHRGMILNPAANEIGLGYTYNPNAPNIWYWTVEFGTRNDNAAAPAAPELLVALRPALLPANRPEMA
;
A
#
# COMPACT_ATOMS: atom_id res chain seq x y z
N MET A 1 -0.03 -32.43 41.27
CA MET A 1 -1.50 -32.47 41.09
C MET A 1 -1.79 -32.11 39.64
N GLU A 2 -1.66 -33.09 38.76
CA GLU A 2 -1.77 -32.93 37.30
C GLU A 2 -2.72 -34.02 36.76
N GLN A 3 -2.93 -34.08 35.44
CA GLN A 3 -3.84 -35.03 34.76
C GLN A 3 -5.37 -34.87 35.01
N ARG A 4 -5.88 -33.73 35.52
CA ARG A 4 -7.35 -33.47 35.55
C ARG A 4 -7.84 -32.16 34.91
N ALA A 5 -6.94 -31.35 34.34
CA ALA A 5 -7.29 -30.06 33.71
C ALA A 5 -7.28 -30.06 32.16
N ARG A 6 -7.18 -31.23 31.50
CA ARG A 6 -7.09 -31.33 30.02
C ARG A 6 -8.28 -32.04 29.33
N LEU A 7 -9.35 -32.37 30.05
CA LEU A 7 -10.48 -33.17 29.51
C LEU A 7 -11.79 -32.38 29.32
N LEU A 8 -11.79 -31.06 29.53
CA LEU A 8 -13.01 -30.23 29.53
C LEU A 8 -13.05 -29.11 28.47
N LEU A 9 -12.00 -28.95 27.64
CA LEU A 9 -11.98 -27.97 26.54
C LEU A 9 -12.05 -28.61 25.14
N VAL A 10 -12.17 -29.94 25.05
CA VAL A 10 -12.29 -30.67 23.76
C VAL A 10 -13.76 -30.90 23.38
N LEU A 11 -14.70 -30.78 24.33
CA LEU A 11 -16.09 -31.18 24.14
C LEU A 11 -16.96 -30.15 23.39
N PHE A 12 -16.45 -28.95 23.09
CA PHE A 12 -17.19 -27.88 22.41
C PHE A 12 -16.80 -27.63 20.94
N VAL A 13 -15.79 -28.34 20.42
CA VAL A 13 -15.41 -28.26 18.99
C VAL A 13 -15.99 -29.43 18.17
N ILE A 14 -16.26 -30.58 18.82
CA ILE A 14 -16.73 -31.81 18.15
C ILE A 14 -18.23 -31.77 17.77
N ILE A 15 -19.01 -30.81 18.30
CA ILE A 15 -20.44 -30.65 17.99
C ILE A 15 -20.67 -29.79 16.73
N GLY A 16 -19.67 -29.02 16.27
CA GLY A 16 -19.79 -28.14 15.10
C GLY A 16 -19.58 -28.79 13.73
N LEU A 17 -19.31 -30.10 13.66
CA LEU A 17 -18.75 -30.76 12.46
C LEU A 17 -19.51 -32.01 11.99
N LEU A 18 -20.79 -32.14 12.39
CA LEU A 18 -21.68 -33.23 11.98
C LEU A 18 -23.08 -32.74 11.53
N ALA A 19 -23.16 -31.48 11.10
CA ALA A 19 -24.38 -30.84 10.62
C ALA A 19 -24.19 -30.24 9.21
N LEU A 20 -23.75 -31.08 8.26
CA LEU A 20 -24.01 -30.78 6.85
C LEU A 20 -25.54 -30.86 6.63
N PRO A 21 -26.19 -29.85 6.04
CA PRO A 21 -27.54 -30.04 5.56
C PRO A 21 -27.49 -31.11 4.45
N PHE A 22 -28.36 -32.13 4.55
CA PHE A 22 -28.77 -32.83 3.34
C PHE A 22 -29.28 -31.78 2.37
N ILE A 23 -28.74 -31.75 1.15
CA ILE A 23 -29.30 -30.94 0.07
C ILE A 23 -30.62 -31.61 -0.31
N GLY A 24 -31.68 -31.22 0.38
CA GLY A 24 -33.04 -31.59 0.03
C GLY A 24 -33.31 -31.14 -1.41
N GLN A 25 -33.99 -31.99 -2.17
CA GLN A 25 -34.36 -31.65 -3.54
C GLN A 25 -35.19 -30.35 -3.57
N PRO A 26 -35.11 -29.56 -4.65
CA PRO A 26 -35.86 -28.31 -4.75
C PRO A 26 -37.36 -28.60 -4.79
N VAL A 27 -38.01 -28.44 -3.64
CA VAL A 27 -39.47 -28.44 -3.54
C VAL A 27 -39.97 -27.18 -4.25
N PHE A 28 -40.57 -27.36 -5.42
CA PHE A 28 -41.30 -26.29 -6.10
C PHE A 28 -42.50 -25.90 -5.22
N ALA A 29 -42.40 -24.76 -4.54
CA ALA A 29 -43.50 -24.18 -3.80
C ALA A 29 -44.57 -23.69 -4.80
N GLN A 30 -45.64 -24.47 -4.96
CA GLN A 30 -46.83 -24.04 -5.68
C GLN A 30 -47.59 -23.01 -4.83
N GLU A 31 -47.98 -21.89 -5.43
CA GLU A 31 -48.75 -20.84 -4.74
C GLU A 31 -50.14 -21.34 -4.32
N ASP A 32 -50.49 -21.17 -3.04
CA ASP A 32 -51.83 -21.46 -2.52
C ASP A 32 -52.81 -20.36 -2.95
N THR A 33 -53.42 -20.54 -4.11
CA THR A 33 -54.61 -19.79 -4.53
C THR A 33 -55.87 -20.59 -4.22
N GLY A 34 -56.24 -20.60 -2.93
CA GLY A 34 -57.27 -21.48 -2.39
C GLY A 34 -58.62 -21.45 -3.12
N ASN A 35 -59.06 -22.61 -3.60
CA ASN A 35 -60.45 -22.90 -3.95
C ASN A 35 -60.70 -24.42 -4.01
N GLY A 36 -61.52 -24.95 -3.10
CA GLY A 36 -62.12 -26.28 -3.18
C GLY A 36 -61.14 -27.47 -3.13
N ALA A 37 -61.05 -28.15 -1.99
CA ALA A 37 -60.38 -29.45 -1.92
C ALA A 37 -61.05 -30.44 -2.89
N ALA A 38 -60.32 -30.85 -3.93
CA ALA A 38 -60.65 -32.05 -4.68
C ALA A 38 -60.61 -33.26 -3.73
N PRO A 39 -61.39 -34.33 -3.98
CA PRO A 39 -61.22 -35.56 -3.23
C PRO A 39 -59.78 -36.06 -3.40
N GLU A 40 -59.17 -36.54 -2.31
CA GLU A 40 -57.87 -37.20 -2.38
C GLU A 40 -57.94 -38.31 -3.44
N ALA A 41 -56.95 -38.35 -4.32
CA ALA A 41 -56.85 -39.45 -5.28
C ALA A 41 -56.73 -40.77 -4.49
N PRO A 42 -57.43 -41.85 -4.92
CA PRO A 42 -57.35 -43.12 -4.21
C PRO A 42 -55.89 -43.56 -4.11
N PRO A 43 -55.47 -44.14 -2.97
CA PRO A 43 -54.08 -44.53 -2.74
C PRO A 43 -53.62 -45.47 -3.85
N ASP A 44 -52.39 -45.24 -4.32
CA ASP A 44 -51.87 -45.89 -5.52
C ASP A 44 -51.85 -47.42 -5.33
N PRO A 45 -52.57 -48.21 -6.15
CA PRO A 45 -52.70 -49.66 -5.94
C PRO A 45 -51.36 -50.40 -6.05
N LEU A 46 -50.38 -49.75 -6.67
CA LEU A 46 -49.00 -50.22 -6.79
C LEU A 46 -48.07 -49.10 -6.36
N SER A 47 -47.00 -49.43 -5.66
CA SER A 47 -45.92 -48.49 -5.35
C SER A 47 -44.56 -49.14 -5.50
N LEU A 48 -43.69 -48.55 -6.32
CA LEU A 48 -42.33 -49.02 -6.57
C LEU A 48 -41.33 -48.19 -5.76
N ASN A 49 -40.44 -48.87 -5.05
CA ASN A 49 -39.18 -48.30 -4.58
C ASN A 49 -38.06 -48.78 -5.52
N LEU A 50 -37.32 -47.85 -6.11
CA LEU A 50 -36.18 -48.13 -6.99
C LEU A 50 -34.93 -47.49 -6.37
N THR A 51 -33.87 -48.27 -6.20
CA THR A 51 -32.62 -47.81 -5.57
C THR A 51 -31.39 -48.41 -6.25
N VAL A 52 -30.28 -47.67 -6.22
CA VAL A 52 -28.95 -48.11 -6.65
C VAL A 52 -27.99 -48.02 -5.47
N ASP A 53 -27.27 -49.10 -5.19
CA ASP A 53 -26.32 -49.22 -4.08
C ASP A 53 -24.95 -49.75 -4.59
N PRO A 54 -23.83 -49.02 -4.41
CA PRO A 54 -23.75 -47.66 -3.86
C PRO A 54 -24.33 -46.62 -4.83
N PRO A 55 -24.88 -45.49 -4.36
CA PRO A 55 -25.36 -44.40 -5.23
C PRO A 55 -24.24 -43.59 -5.90
N VAL A 56 -22.96 -43.93 -5.64
CA VAL A 56 -21.77 -43.26 -6.18
C VAL A 56 -20.70 -44.30 -6.51
N GLY A 57 -20.06 -44.18 -7.67
CA GLY A 57 -18.94 -45.05 -8.03
C GLY A 57 -18.04 -44.51 -9.14
N ALA A 58 -17.01 -45.31 -9.44
CA ALA A 58 -16.11 -45.15 -10.58
C ALA A 58 -16.29 -46.26 -11.63
N PRO A 59 -15.74 -46.15 -12.85
CA PRO A 59 -15.68 -47.27 -13.78
C PRO A 59 -15.11 -48.53 -13.11
N GLY A 60 -15.76 -49.67 -13.32
CA GLY A 60 -15.46 -50.92 -12.60
C GLY A 60 -16.14 -51.05 -11.23
N THR A 61 -16.91 -50.08 -10.75
CA THR A 61 -17.77 -50.25 -9.56
C THR A 61 -18.90 -51.20 -9.87
N LEU A 62 -19.13 -52.14 -8.95
CA LEU A 62 -20.27 -53.05 -8.98
C LEU A 62 -21.45 -52.37 -8.29
N PHE A 63 -22.50 -52.08 -9.06
CA PHE A 63 -23.71 -51.41 -8.60
C PHE A 63 -24.84 -52.44 -8.51
N ARG A 64 -25.56 -52.46 -7.38
CA ARG A 64 -26.76 -53.27 -7.18
C ARG A 64 -28.01 -52.43 -7.41
N VAL A 65 -28.85 -52.83 -8.36
CA VAL A 65 -30.21 -52.28 -8.50
C VAL A 65 -31.13 -53.08 -7.59
N THR A 66 -32.02 -52.40 -6.87
CA THR A 66 -33.19 -53.03 -6.24
C THR A 66 -34.44 -52.34 -6.74
N ALA A 67 -35.34 -53.11 -7.35
CA ALA A 67 -36.69 -52.67 -7.72
C ALA A 67 -37.69 -53.47 -6.88
N ALA A 68 -38.33 -52.81 -5.91
CA ALA A 68 -39.23 -53.42 -4.93
C ALA A 68 -40.65 -52.86 -5.11
N ILE A 69 -41.58 -53.70 -5.57
CA ILE A 69 -42.97 -53.33 -5.86
C ILE A 69 -43.89 -53.87 -4.75
N ASN A 70 -44.67 -52.97 -4.14
CA ASN A 70 -45.76 -53.32 -3.24
C ASN A 70 -47.10 -53.25 -3.97
N ASN A 71 -47.92 -54.29 -3.80
CA ASN A 71 -49.36 -54.24 -4.08
C ASN A 71 -50.09 -53.74 -2.83
N ASN A 72 -50.74 -52.59 -2.93
CA ASN A 72 -51.44 -51.92 -1.84
C ASN A 72 -52.95 -52.29 -1.81
N THR A 73 -53.37 -53.32 -2.53
CA THR A 73 -54.79 -53.73 -2.67
C THR A 73 -55.08 -55.10 -2.07
N ASP A 74 -56.38 -55.40 -1.92
CA ASP A 74 -56.91 -56.71 -1.54
C ASP A 74 -56.99 -57.73 -2.70
N GLU A 75 -56.61 -57.35 -3.93
CA GLU A 75 -56.66 -58.21 -5.12
C GLU A 75 -55.26 -58.70 -5.53
N THR A 76 -55.20 -59.75 -6.38
CA THR A 76 -53.93 -60.21 -6.96
C THR A 76 -53.64 -59.44 -8.24
N ILE A 77 -52.56 -58.65 -8.26
CA ILE A 77 -52.22 -57.77 -9.39
C ILE A 77 -51.00 -58.31 -10.15
N ALA A 78 -51.08 -58.29 -11.48
CA ALA A 78 -49.94 -58.53 -12.37
C ALA A 78 -49.66 -57.25 -13.18
N PRO A 79 -48.65 -56.44 -12.79
CA PRO A 79 -48.21 -55.30 -13.58
C PRO A 79 -47.14 -55.71 -14.60
N GLU A 80 -46.95 -54.86 -15.61
CA GLU A 80 -45.74 -54.81 -16.40
C GLU A 80 -44.77 -53.82 -15.76
N ILE A 81 -43.51 -54.21 -15.57
CA ILE A 81 -42.46 -53.33 -15.03
C ILE A 81 -41.26 -53.37 -15.98
N ILE A 82 -40.98 -52.26 -16.64
CA ILE A 82 -39.85 -52.10 -17.57
C ILE A 82 -38.79 -51.25 -16.88
N LEU A 83 -37.61 -51.83 -16.63
CA LEU A 83 -36.43 -51.12 -16.13
C LEU A 83 -35.53 -50.76 -17.32
N ALA A 84 -35.42 -49.47 -17.66
CA ALA A 84 -34.57 -48.97 -18.74
C ALA A 84 -33.25 -48.41 -18.20
N PHE A 85 -32.14 -48.74 -18.87
CA PHE A 85 -30.78 -48.44 -18.40
C PHE A 85 -29.99 -47.57 -19.39
N PRO A 86 -29.07 -46.70 -18.91
CA PRO A 86 -28.20 -45.92 -19.77
C PRO A 86 -27.42 -46.82 -20.76
N PRO A 87 -27.20 -46.43 -22.03
CA PRO A 87 -26.62 -47.32 -23.07
C PRO A 87 -25.20 -47.87 -22.81
N GLN A 88 -24.53 -47.42 -21.75
CA GLN A 88 -23.22 -47.90 -21.30
C GLN A 88 -23.32 -49.04 -20.26
N MET A 89 -24.53 -49.29 -19.74
CA MET A 89 -24.84 -50.34 -18.78
C MET A 89 -25.19 -51.64 -19.51
N LEU A 90 -24.25 -52.59 -19.48
CA LEU A 90 -24.49 -53.97 -19.90
C LEU A 90 -24.90 -54.80 -18.68
N VAL A 91 -26.09 -55.40 -18.73
CA VAL A 91 -26.58 -56.34 -17.73
C VAL A 91 -26.20 -57.76 -18.14
N ASP A 92 -25.53 -58.51 -17.27
CA ASP A 92 -25.25 -59.93 -17.51
C ASP A 92 -26.55 -60.75 -17.40
N PRO A 93 -27.00 -61.44 -18.47
CA PRO A 93 -28.20 -62.27 -18.42
C PRO A 93 -28.14 -63.39 -17.37
N ALA A 94 -26.95 -63.81 -16.95
CA ALA A 94 -26.78 -64.84 -15.92
C ALA A 94 -27.01 -64.33 -14.49
N GLN A 95 -27.02 -63.00 -14.25
CA GLN A 95 -27.34 -62.41 -12.94
C GLN A 95 -28.81 -62.00 -12.79
N LEU A 96 -29.64 -62.20 -13.82
CA LEU A 96 -31.03 -61.76 -13.81
C LEU A 96 -31.95 -62.73 -13.03
N PRO A 97 -32.80 -62.22 -12.12
CA PRO A 97 -33.78 -63.04 -11.42
C PRO A 97 -34.79 -63.72 -12.35
N ALA A 98 -35.20 -64.94 -11.99
CA ALA A 98 -36.21 -65.69 -12.72
C ALA A 98 -37.53 -64.91 -12.83
N GLY A 99 -38.13 -64.90 -14.02
CA GLY A 99 -39.33 -64.10 -14.33
C GLY A 99 -39.03 -62.70 -14.91
N THR A 100 -37.77 -62.42 -15.24
CA THR A 100 -37.36 -61.23 -16.01
C THR A 100 -36.88 -61.60 -17.42
N THR A 101 -36.93 -60.66 -18.36
CA THR A 101 -36.42 -60.79 -19.73
C THR A 101 -35.50 -59.61 -20.06
N LEU A 102 -34.34 -59.84 -20.67
CA LEU A 102 -33.44 -58.77 -21.12
C LEU A 102 -33.66 -58.44 -22.58
N ASN A 103 -34.05 -57.19 -22.86
CA ASN A 103 -34.18 -56.66 -24.20
C ASN A 103 -32.94 -55.83 -24.56
N PHE A 104 -31.93 -56.50 -25.11
CA PHE A 104 -30.67 -55.90 -25.58
C PHE A 104 -30.86 -54.77 -26.60
N GLY A 105 -31.96 -54.76 -27.36
CA GLY A 105 -32.20 -53.77 -28.41
C GLY A 105 -32.69 -52.42 -27.89
N ALA A 106 -33.35 -52.40 -26.72
CA ALA A 106 -33.81 -51.21 -26.03
C ALA A 106 -33.03 -50.92 -24.72
N ASN A 107 -32.06 -51.77 -24.38
CA ASN A 107 -31.30 -51.75 -23.13
C ASN A 107 -32.18 -51.70 -21.87
N GLN A 108 -33.17 -52.59 -21.81
CA GLN A 108 -34.14 -52.67 -20.71
C GLN A 108 -34.35 -54.11 -20.22
N VAL A 109 -34.77 -54.24 -18.96
CA VAL A 109 -35.24 -55.49 -18.35
C VAL A 109 -36.75 -55.40 -18.17
N ASP A 110 -37.46 -56.35 -18.79
CA ASP A 110 -38.90 -56.49 -18.72
C ASP A 110 -39.26 -57.50 -17.62
N TRP A 111 -40.06 -57.09 -16.64
CA TRP A 111 -40.44 -57.87 -15.46
C TRP A 111 -41.96 -57.92 -15.30
N TYR A 112 -42.50 -59.13 -15.17
CA TYR A 112 -43.94 -59.38 -15.07
C TYR A 112 -44.28 -60.18 -13.79
N PRO A 113 -44.19 -59.55 -12.60
CA PRO A 113 -44.48 -60.23 -11.34
C PRO A 113 -45.97 -60.50 -11.15
N VAL A 114 -46.29 -61.48 -10.30
CA VAL A 114 -47.66 -61.71 -9.79
C VAL A 114 -47.67 -61.37 -8.31
N LEU A 115 -48.36 -60.28 -7.96
CA LEU A 115 -48.37 -59.70 -6.63
C LEU A 115 -49.63 -60.13 -5.88
N ALA A 116 -49.46 -60.92 -4.83
CA ALA A 116 -50.54 -61.24 -3.90
C ALA A 116 -51.10 -59.96 -3.22
N PRO A 117 -52.31 -60.01 -2.63
CA PRO A 117 -52.86 -58.93 -1.81
C PRO A 117 -51.88 -58.52 -0.69
N ALA A 118 -51.73 -57.21 -0.46
CA ALA A 118 -50.73 -56.63 0.45
C ALA A 118 -49.28 -57.13 0.23
N GLY A 119 -48.96 -57.63 -0.97
CA GLY A 119 -47.73 -58.35 -1.26
C GLY A 119 -46.59 -57.48 -1.77
N LEU A 120 -45.41 -57.64 -1.18
CA LEU A 120 -44.12 -57.14 -1.68
C LEU A 120 -43.46 -58.19 -2.58
N ASN A 121 -43.00 -57.79 -3.76
CA ASN A 121 -42.02 -58.52 -4.55
C ASN A 121 -40.83 -57.61 -4.87
N GLN A 122 -39.63 -58.18 -4.99
CA GLN A 122 -38.45 -57.42 -5.40
C GLN A 122 -37.58 -58.21 -6.37
N ILE A 123 -36.94 -57.51 -7.30
CA ILE A 123 -35.80 -58.03 -8.06
C ILE A 123 -34.53 -57.26 -7.70
N GLN A 124 -33.42 -57.99 -7.64
CA GLN A 124 -32.08 -57.46 -7.46
C GLN A 124 -31.17 -58.08 -8.50
N PHE A 125 -30.33 -57.26 -9.10
CA PHE A 125 -29.28 -57.66 -10.04
C PHE A 125 -28.14 -56.65 -9.94
N GLU A 126 -26.94 -57.09 -10.34
CA GLU A 126 -25.73 -56.29 -10.23
C GLU A 126 -25.17 -56.01 -11.63
N PHE A 127 -24.61 -54.81 -11.81
CA PHE A 127 -24.01 -54.37 -13.07
C PHE A 127 -22.68 -53.66 -12.81
N GLN A 128 -21.82 -53.64 -13.82
CA GLN A 128 -20.48 -53.06 -13.72
C GLN A 128 -20.17 -52.25 -14.98
N LEU A 129 -19.90 -50.95 -14.82
CA LEU A 129 -19.70 -50.05 -15.95
C LEU A 129 -18.22 -50.00 -16.36
N THR A 130 -17.89 -50.53 -17.53
CA THR A 130 -16.52 -50.54 -18.08
C THR A 130 -16.14 -49.24 -18.80
N ALA A 131 -17.13 -48.40 -19.12
CA ALA A 131 -16.98 -47.06 -19.69
C ALA A 131 -17.95 -46.11 -18.97
N ALA A 132 -17.69 -44.81 -19.04
CA ALA A 132 -18.46 -43.77 -18.36
C ALA A 132 -18.51 -42.48 -19.19
N ASP A 133 -19.68 -41.84 -19.25
CA ASP A 133 -19.80 -40.46 -19.72
C ASP A 133 -19.54 -39.47 -18.59
N PHE A 134 -18.30 -38.99 -18.49
CA PHE A 134 -17.92 -37.97 -17.51
C PHE A 134 -18.45 -36.56 -17.82
N THR A 135 -19.11 -36.35 -18.97
CA THR A 135 -19.83 -35.09 -19.26
C THR A 135 -21.23 -35.07 -18.65
N HIS A 136 -21.83 -36.25 -18.44
CA HIS A 136 -23.08 -36.45 -17.71
C HIS A 136 -22.86 -37.43 -16.54
N PRO A 137 -22.14 -37.02 -15.48
CA PRO A 137 -21.75 -37.95 -14.40
C PRO A 137 -22.91 -38.35 -13.49
N ILE A 138 -24.04 -37.64 -13.50
CA ILE A 138 -25.29 -38.14 -12.92
C ILE A 138 -26.01 -38.97 -13.99
N GLN A 139 -26.28 -40.23 -13.67
CA GLN A 139 -26.94 -41.21 -14.53
C GLN A 139 -28.18 -41.75 -13.83
N ALA A 140 -29.21 -42.11 -14.60
CA ALA A 140 -30.51 -42.52 -14.09
C ALA A 140 -30.88 -43.92 -14.56
N ILE A 141 -31.41 -44.74 -13.65
CA ILE A 141 -32.20 -45.92 -14.01
C ILE A 141 -33.67 -45.54 -13.95
N LEU A 142 -34.41 -45.80 -15.03
CA LEU A 142 -35.82 -45.47 -15.15
C LEU A 142 -36.66 -46.75 -15.03
N ALA A 143 -37.79 -46.67 -14.33
CA ALA A 143 -38.72 -47.79 -14.20
C ALA A 143 -40.15 -47.36 -14.58
N SER A 144 -40.67 -47.93 -15.66
CA SER A 144 -42.08 -47.82 -16.04
C SER A 144 -42.89 -48.93 -15.38
N VAL A 145 -43.89 -48.60 -14.57
CA VAL A 145 -44.86 -49.56 -14.03
C VAL A 145 -46.20 -49.33 -14.72
N THR A 146 -46.68 -50.34 -15.46
CA THR A 146 -47.96 -50.29 -16.20
C THR A 146 -48.95 -51.29 -15.62
N HIS A 147 -50.15 -50.82 -15.27
CA HIS A 147 -51.27 -51.66 -14.84
C HIS A 147 -52.61 -51.04 -15.28
N ASN A 148 -53.54 -51.86 -15.77
CA ASN A 148 -54.86 -51.46 -16.29
C ASN A 148 -54.83 -50.28 -17.29
N GLY A 149 -53.75 -50.16 -18.07
CA GLY A 149 -53.54 -49.08 -19.06
C GLY A 149 -53.04 -47.75 -18.47
N LEU A 150 -52.78 -47.68 -17.16
CA LEU A 150 -52.09 -46.56 -16.51
C LEU A 150 -50.62 -46.90 -16.34
N THR A 151 -49.72 -46.00 -16.78
CA THR A 151 -48.28 -46.13 -16.61
C THR A 151 -47.76 -45.04 -15.67
N ARG A 152 -46.91 -45.42 -14.71
CA ARG A 152 -46.14 -44.48 -13.86
C ARG A 152 -44.65 -44.66 -14.10
N GLN A 153 -43.90 -43.57 -13.93
CA GLN A 153 -42.44 -43.57 -14.02
C GLN A 153 -41.83 -43.37 -12.64
N TYR A 154 -40.76 -44.12 -12.37
CA TYR A 154 -39.90 -43.99 -11.20
C TYR A 154 -38.46 -43.86 -11.68
N GLN A 155 -37.60 -43.23 -10.87
CA GLN A 155 -36.22 -42.94 -11.22
C GLN A 155 -35.31 -43.17 -10.02
N ALA A 156 -34.15 -43.77 -10.25
CA ALA A 156 -33.07 -43.88 -9.28
C ALA A 156 -31.77 -43.35 -9.89
N ASP A 157 -31.28 -42.25 -9.33
CA ASP A 157 -30.04 -41.61 -9.77
C ASP A 157 -28.83 -42.25 -9.09
N TYR A 158 -27.74 -42.35 -9.83
CA TYR A 158 -26.42 -42.69 -9.33
C TYR A 158 -25.36 -41.78 -9.98
N TRP A 159 -24.29 -41.50 -9.23
CA TRP A 159 -23.17 -40.71 -9.74
C TRP A 159 -22.02 -41.63 -10.19
N LEU A 160 -21.48 -41.36 -11.36
CA LEU A 160 -20.39 -42.11 -11.98
C LEU A 160 -19.27 -41.17 -12.41
N GLY A 161 -18.05 -41.44 -11.94
CA GLY A 161 -16.93 -40.56 -12.26
C GLY A 161 -15.56 -41.06 -11.81
N VAL A 162 -14.64 -40.13 -11.63
CA VAL A 162 -13.30 -40.38 -11.08
C VAL A 162 -13.00 -39.31 -10.02
N MET A 163 -12.04 -39.57 -9.13
CA MET A 163 -11.64 -38.58 -8.14
C MET A 163 -11.11 -37.32 -8.85
N PRO A 164 -11.37 -36.11 -8.32
CA PRO A 164 -10.84 -34.90 -8.90
C PRO A 164 -9.32 -34.87 -8.75
N SER A 165 -8.64 -34.42 -9.80
CA SER A 165 -7.21 -34.11 -9.77
C SER A 165 -7.01 -32.61 -9.85
N ALA A 166 -5.95 -32.08 -9.25
CA ALA A 166 -5.64 -30.66 -9.29
C ALA A 166 -4.15 -30.40 -9.29
N THR A 167 -3.77 -29.22 -9.77
CA THR A 167 -2.46 -28.59 -9.54
C THR A 167 -2.70 -27.14 -9.11
N ILE A 168 -1.84 -26.62 -8.23
CA ILE A 168 -1.89 -25.22 -7.80
C ILE A 168 -0.71 -24.42 -8.33
N SER A 169 -0.91 -23.11 -8.47
CA SER A 169 0.15 -22.13 -8.70
C SER A 169 -0.03 -20.96 -7.73
N LEU A 170 1.05 -20.60 -7.05
CA LEU A 170 1.12 -19.54 -6.03
C LEU A 170 1.99 -18.43 -6.62
N ASN A 171 1.41 -17.25 -6.88
CA ASN A 171 2.12 -16.20 -7.60
C ASN A 171 1.95 -14.80 -6.96
N PRO A 172 3.04 -14.16 -6.51
CA PRO A 172 4.35 -14.75 -6.21
C PRO A 172 4.29 -15.72 -5.00
N ALA A 173 5.19 -16.71 -4.96
CA ALA A 173 5.27 -17.66 -3.83
C ALA A 173 6.11 -17.15 -2.63
N THR A 174 6.84 -16.05 -2.83
CA THR A 174 7.66 -15.38 -1.81
C THR A 174 7.33 -13.89 -1.83
N VAL A 175 7.07 -13.29 -0.66
CA VAL A 175 6.60 -11.90 -0.50
C VAL A 175 7.05 -11.28 0.82
N SER A 176 7.02 -9.96 0.95
CA SER A 176 7.00 -9.30 2.26
C SER A 176 5.58 -9.32 2.90
N VAL A 177 5.51 -9.07 4.20
CA VAL A 177 4.23 -8.88 4.93
C VAL A 177 3.34 -7.84 4.22
N GLY A 178 2.04 -8.10 4.17
CA GLY A 178 1.05 -7.19 3.58
C GLY A 178 0.90 -7.28 2.06
N GLN A 179 1.85 -7.89 1.35
CA GLN A 179 1.77 -8.03 -0.11
C GLN A 179 0.79 -9.13 -0.57
N PRO A 180 0.16 -8.99 -1.74
CA PRO A 180 -0.82 -9.95 -2.26
C PRO A 180 -0.16 -11.17 -2.92
N VAL A 181 -0.75 -12.34 -2.65
CA VAL A 181 -0.42 -13.61 -3.30
C VAL A 181 -1.66 -14.13 -4.02
N GLN A 182 -1.56 -14.34 -5.33
CA GLN A 182 -2.62 -14.92 -6.14
C GLN A 182 -2.54 -16.45 -6.07
N LEU A 183 -3.60 -17.07 -5.54
CA LEU A 183 -3.78 -18.52 -5.57
C LEU A 183 -4.49 -18.93 -6.87
N ASN A 184 -4.00 -19.94 -7.56
CA ASN A 184 -4.64 -20.47 -8.77
C ASN A 184 -4.74 -21.99 -8.69
N ALA A 185 -5.87 -22.55 -9.12
CA ALA A 185 -6.12 -23.97 -9.26
C ALA A 185 -6.43 -24.33 -10.73
N ALA A 186 -5.74 -25.34 -11.25
CA ALA A 186 -6.20 -26.08 -12.42
C ALA A 186 -6.75 -27.42 -11.94
N VAL A 187 -8.05 -27.67 -12.15
CA VAL A 187 -8.77 -28.84 -11.61
C VAL A 187 -9.38 -29.65 -12.75
N VAL A 188 -9.20 -30.97 -12.72
CA VAL A 188 -9.67 -31.90 -13.75
C VAL A 188 -10.39 -33.08 -13.11
N GLY A 189 -11.67 -33.22 -13.42
CA GLY A 189 -12.53 -34.33 -12.99
C GLY A 189 -14.02 -34.05 -13.27
N PRO A 190 -14.90 -35.06 -13.19
CA PRO A 190 -16.34 -34.87 -13.30
C PRO A 190 -16.91 -34.11 -12.09
N GLY A 191 -17.91 -33.27 -12.35
CA GLY A 191 -18.62 -32.46 -11.36
C GLY A 191 -19.78 -33.17 -10.66
N PRO A 192 -20.40 -32.53 -9.64
CA PRO A 192 -20.06 -31.21 -9.10
C PRO A 192 -18.73 -31.24 -8.34
N ILE A 193 -17.95 -30.16 -8.44
CA ILE A 193 -16.68 -30.00 -7.73
C ILE A 193 -16.80 -28.83 -6.74
N VAL A 194 -16.40 -29.08 -5.49
CA VAL A 194 -16.19 -28.06 -4.46
C VAL A 194 -14.69 -27.80 -4.32
N GLN A 195 -14.29 -26.53 -4.20
CA GLN A 195 -12.92 -26.10 -3.93
C GLN A 195 -12.86 -25.40 -2.57
N THR A 196 -11.92 -25.81 -1.72
CA THR A 196 -11.71 -25.23 -0.39
C THR A 196 -10.21 -24.99 -0.20
N TRP A 197 -9.80 -23.74 -0.02
CA TRP A 197 -8.42 -23.37 0.30
C TRP A 197 -8.24 -23.25 1.81
N GLN A 198 -7.25 -23.94 2.38
CA GLN A 198 -6.76 -23.72 3.74
C GLN A 198 -5.44 -22.95 3.64
N LEU A 199 -5.31 -21.79 4.29
CA LEU A 199 -4.18 -20.88 4.09
C LEU A 199 -2.96 -21.17 4.99
N GLY A 200 -3.01 -22.20 5.83
CA GLY A 200 -1.93 -22.54 6.77
C GLY A 200 -1.85 -21.64 8.01
N ASP A 201 -2.57 -20.51 8.05
CA ASP A 201 -2.70 -19.60 9.20
C ASP A 201 -4.00 -19.81 10.00
N GLY A 202 -4.78 -20.84 9.65
CA GLY A 202 -6.09 -21.13 10.23
C GLY A 202 -7.28 -20.58 9.43
N ARG A 203 -7.08 -19.70 8.44
CA ARG A 203 -8.16 -19.28 7.53
C ARG A 203 -8.51 -20.37 6.52
N VAL A 204 -9.80 -20.44 6.19
CA VAL A 204 -10.38 -21.32 5.16
C VAL A 204 -11.23 -20.48 4.22
N ILE A 205 -11.12 -20.70 2.91
CA ILE A 205 -11.78 -19.90 1.86
C ILE A 205 -12.39 -20.82 0.80
N GLU A 206 -13.69 -20.66 0.52
CA GLU A 206 -14.45 -21.42 -0.49
C GLU A 206 -14.71 -20.57 -1.75
N VAL A 207 -13.64 -20.01 -2.30
CA VAL A 207 -13.64 -19.16 -3.49
C VAL A 207 -12.64 -19.72 -4.50
N ASN A 208 -13.01 -19.72 -5.77
CA ASN A 208 -12.12 -20.13 -6.86
C ASN A 208 -11.06 -19.04 -7.12
N ASN A 209 -9.79 -19.43 -7.17
CA ASN A 209 -8.64 -18.57 -7.47
C ASN A 209 -8.59 -17.22 -6.71
N PRO A 210 -8.59 -17.22 -5.36
CA PRO A 210 -8.58 -15.99 -4.57
C PRO A 210 -7.18 -15.34 -4.51
N THR A 211 -7.16 -14.02 -4.37
CA THR A 211 -5.98 -13.28 -3.90
C THR A 211 -5.99 -13.24 -2.37
N VAL A 212 -4.85 -13.47 -1.73
CA VAL A 212 -4.72 -13.48 -0.25
C VAL A 212 -3.53 -12.64 0.21
N VAL A 213 -3.61 -12.12 1.44
CA VAL A 213 -2.55 -11.35 2.11
C VAL A 213 -2.28 -11.97 3.48
N TYR A 214 -1.02 -11.99 3.91
CA TYR A 214 -0.59 -12.44 5.24
C TYR A 214 -0.09 -11.26 6.09
N PRO A 215 -0.55 -11.12 7.35
CA PRO A 215 -0.22 -9.97 8.21
C PRO A 215 1.04 -10.18 9.07
N ALA A 216 1.73 -11.31 8.93
CA ALA A 216 2.92 -11.66 9.70
C ALA A 216 3.89 -12.48 8.84
N SER A 217 5.17 -12.49 9.22
CA SER A 217 6.19 -13.30 8.56
C SER A 217 6.11 -14.77 8.98
N GLY A 218 6.48 -15.66 8.05
CA GLY A 218 6.45 -17.11 8.24
C GLY A 218 6.30 -17.89 6.93
N THR A 219 6.43 -19.21 7.01
CA THR A 219 6.15 -20.12 5.90
C THR A 219 4.77 -20.76 6.08
N TYR A 220 3.84 -20.41 5.19
CA TYR A 220 2.45 -20.86 5.22
C TYR A 220 2.24 -22.03 4.26
N THR A 221 1.74 -23.16 4.77
CA THR A 221 1.38 -24.32 3.95
C THR A 221 -0.04 -24.15 3.43
N VAL A 222 -0.16 -23.61 2.22
CA VAL A 222 -1.44 -23.45 1.52
C VAL A 222 -1.87 -24.81 0.98
N THR A 223 -3.07 -25.25 1.34
CA THR A 223 -3.64 -26.52 0.90
C THR A 223 -4.93 -26.27 0.14
N LEU A 224 -4.97 -26.62 -1.14
CA LEU A 224 -6.21 -26.73 -1.90
C LEU A 224 -6.79 -28.13 -1.67
N ARG A 225 -8.04 -28.19 -1.22
CA ARG A 225 -8.86 -29.40 -1.22
C ARG A 225 -9.88 -29.30 -2.36
N VAL A 226 -9.89 -30.28 -3.25
CA VAL A 226 -10.92 -30.44 -4.30
C VAL A 226 -11.73 -31.70 -4.03
N ALA A 227 -13.06 -31.60 -4.08
CA ALA A 227 -13.95 -32.72 -3.76
C ALA A 227 -15.09 -32.85 -4.78
N ASN A 228 -15.45 -34.09 -5.11
CA ASN A 228 -16.68 -34.46 -5.81
C ASN A 228 -17.35 -35.64 -5.07
N PRO A 229 -18.52 -36.16 -5.50
CA PRO A 229 -19.23 -37.21 -4.75
C PRO A 229 -18.42 -38.47 -4.42
N LEU A 230 -17.39 -38.82 -5.22
CA LEU A 230 -16.55 -40.00 -5.00
C LEU A 230 -15.52 -39.83 -3.88
N GLY A 231 -15.12 -38.58 -3.57
CA GLY A 231 -14.05 -38.31 -2.62
C GLY A 231 -13.38 -36.96 -2.84
N ALA A 232 -12.22 -36.78 -2.20
CA ALA A 232 -11.45 -35.54 -2.26
C ALA A 232 -9.95 -35.79 -2.44
N THR A 233 -9.30 -34.86 -3.12
CA THR A 233 -7.85 -34.80 -3.31
C THR A 233 -7.34 -33.47 -2.73
N GLU A 234 -6.18 -33.51 -2.08
CA GLU A 234 -5.54 -32.33 -1.50
C GLU A 234 -4.18 -32.08 -2.16
N VAL A 235 -3.87 -30.80 -2.38
CA VAL A 235 -2.65 -30.33 -3.05
C VAL A 235 -2.06 -29.18 -2.25
N THR A 236 -0.81 -29.34 -1.81
CA THR A 236 -0.10 -28.41 -0.94
C THR A 236 0.95 -27.58 -1.68
N GLY A 237 1.14 -26.33 -1.28
CA GLY A 237 2.25 -25.48 -1.67
C GLY A 237 2.66 -24.55 -0.53
N LEU A 238 3.83 -23.93 -0.65
CA LEU A 238 4.35 -23.02 0.36
C LEU A 238 4.28 -21.57 -0.14
N VAL A 239 3.76 -20.69 0.71
CA VAL A 239 3.97 -19.23 0.60
C VAL A 239 4.96 -18.83 1.69
N THR A 240 6.04 -18.14 1.33
CA THR A 240 7.02 -17.64 2.30
C THR A 240 6.91 -16.14 2.43
N VAL A 241 6.60 -15.66 3.64
CA VAL A 241 6.37 -14.25 3.94
C VAL A 241 7.52 -13.76 4.81
N GLY A 242 8.35 -12.86 4.30
CA GLY A 242 9.43 -12.22 5.05
C GLY A 242 8.98 -10.90 5.67
N PRO A 243 9.76 -10.31 6.60
CA PRO A 243 9.61 -8.91 6.97
C PRO A 243 9.81 -7.99 5.75
N GLU A 244 9.29 -6.78 5.82
CA GLU A 244 9.52 -5.78 4.77
C GLU A 244 11.01 -5.38 4.71
N THR A 245 11.53 -5.26 3.49
CA THR A 245 12.85 -4.68 3.21
C THR A 245 12.74 -3.18 3.37
N VAL A 246 13.54 -2.59 4.24
CA VAL A 246 13.53 -1.14 4.50
C VAL A 246 14.91 -0.60 4.17
N ALA A 247 15.03 0.21 3.13
CA ALA A 247 16.27 0.92 2.88
C ALA A 247 16.46 2.07 3.88
N GLY A 248 17.69 2.33 4.28
CA GLY A 248 18.02 3.45 5.16
C GLY A 248 19.52 3.69 5.24
N PHE A 249 19.94 4.94 5.40
CA PHE A 249 21.34 5.29 5.62
C PHE A 249 21.48 6.62 6.37
N SER A 250 22.70 6.90 6.82
CA SER A 250 23.14 8.22 7.26
C SER A 250 24.47 8.58 6.60
N ILE A 251 24.62 9.83 6.18
CA ILE A 251 25.88 10.40 5.69
C ILE A 251 26.70 10.86 6.91
N ALA A 252 28.03 10.65 6.91
CA ALA A 252 28.88 11.06 8.02
C ALA A 252 29.15 12.58 8.07
N ASP A 253 29.11 13.24 6.92
CA ASP A 253 29.14 14.69 6.73
C ASP A 253 28.35 15.00 5.44
N ASP A 254 27.27 15.79 5.57
CA ASP A 254 26.39 16.19 4.47
C ASP A 254 26.69 17.61 3.93
N THR A 255 27.79 18.24 4.38
CA THR A 255 28.21 19.61 4.02
C THR A 255 29.70 19.72 3.66
N VAL A 256 30.16 18.81 2.80
CA VAL A 256 31.58 18.58 2.50
C VAL A 256 32.19 19.57 1.49
N ALA A 257 33.52 19.73 1.50
CA ALA A 257 34.25 20.42 0.42
C ALA A 257 34.60 19.46 -0.74
N ALA A 258 34.54 19.95 -1.98
CA ALA A 258 34.89 19.16 -3.16
C ALA A 258 36.33 18.64 -3.10
N GLY A 259 36.49 17.32 -3.26
CA GLY A 259 37.77 16.60 -3.16
C GLY A 259 37.99 15.85 -1.84
N GLU A 260 37.21 16.13 -0.78
CA GLU A 260 37.29 15.40 0.49
C GLU A 260 36.43 14.10 0.48
N PRO A 261 36.80 13.08 1.29
CA PRO A 261 36.10 11.79 1.33
C PRO A 261 34.91 11.77 2.30
N VAL A 262 33.74 11.37 1.79
CA VAL A 262 32.50 11.19 2.55
C VAL A 262 32.27 9.71 2.83
N VAL A 263 32.01 9.35 4.08
CA VAL A 263 31.64 7.97 4.48
C VAL A 263 30.12 7.86 4.58
N PHE A 264 29.57 6.76 4.06
CA PHE A 264 28.15 6.45 4.12
C PHE A 264 27.91 5.23 5.02
N HIS A 265 26.97 5.36 5.95
CA HIS A 265 26.60 4.31 6.88
C HIS A 265 25.24 3.73 6.52
N ASN A 266 25.20 2.45 6.19
CA ASN A 266 23.97 1.73 5.88
C ASN A 266 23.22 1.35 7.16
N LEU A 267 21.93 1.67 7.18
CA LEU A 267 20.99 1.42 8.27
C LEU A 267 19.81 0.54 7.80
N SER A 268 19.86 -0.02 6.58
CA SER A 268 18.80 -0.80 5.98
C SER A 268 18.44 -2.06 6.78
N GLY A 269 17.15 -2.30 6.96
CA GLY A 269 16.57 -3.47 7.60
C GLY A 269 15.88 -4.43 6.63
N GLY A 270 15.54 -5.61 7.14
CA GLY A 270 14.90 -6.70 6.39
C GLY A 270 15.54 -8.04 6.72
N GLU A 271 15.10 -9.11 6.05
CA GLU A 271 15.73 -10.43 6.17
C GLU A 271 16.96 -10.54 5.25
N ALA A 272 17.97 -11.28 5.70
CA ALA A 272 19.25 -11.43 5.00
C ALA A 272 19.23 -12.64 4.03
N PRO A 273 20.02 -12.63 2.94
CA PRO A 273 20.98 -11.59 2.54
C PRO A 273 20.29 -10.36 1.94
N LEU A 274 20.83 -9.17 2.28
CA LEU A 274 20.48 -7.90 1.66
C LEU A 274 21.56 -7.56 0.61
N THR A 275 21.14 -7.07 -0.55
CA THR A 275 22.02 -6.48 -1.59
C THR A 275 21.81 -4.98 -1.65
N TYR A 276 22.88 -4.24 -1.95
CA TYR A 276 22.91 -2.77 -1.94
C TYR A 276 23.29 -2.22 -3.31
N LEU A 277 22.64 -1.12 -3.70
CA LEU A 277 23.03 -0.29 -4.83
C LEU A 277 22.93 1.18 -4.40
N TRP A 278 24.07 1.83 -4.32
CA TRP A 278 24.19 3.27 -4.10
C TRP A 278 24.29 4.00 -5.45
N ASP A 279 23.59 5.12 -5.59
CA ASP A 279 23.90 6.18 -6.55
C ASP A 279 24.26 7.44 -5.76
N PHE A 280 25.41 8.04 -6.04
CA PHE A 280 25.91 9.20 -5.30
C PHE A 280 25.41 10.55 -5.83
N GLY A 281 24.64 10.55 -6.94
CA GLY A 281 24.10 11.76 -7.56
C GLY A 281 25.07 12.48 -8.51
N ASP A 282 26.33 12.04 -8.57
CA ASP A 282 27.36 12.51 -9.52
C ASP A 282 27.54 11.60 -10.74
N GLY A 283 26.71 10.55 -10.84
CA GLY A 283 26.79 9.50 -11.88
C GLY A 283 27.70 8.33 -11.51
N GLN A 284 28.26 8.29 -10.29
CA GLN A 284 29.00 7.15 -9.76
C GLN A 284 28.13 6.33 -8.79
N THR A 285 28.44 5.04 -8.68
CA THR A 285 27.64 4.05 -7.93
C THR A 285 28.52 3.11 -7.12
N SER A 286 27.93 2.44 -6.11
CA SER A 286 28.61 1.39 -5.33
C SER A 286 27.65 0.26 -4.94
N SER A 287 28.21 -0.91 -4.61
CA SER A 287 27.47 -2.06 -4.03
C SER A 287 28.03 -2.49 -2.67
N GLU A 288 28.94 -1.70 -2.09
CA GLU A 288 29.47 -1.95 -0.75
C GLU A 288 28.42 -1.62 0.32
N ALA A 289 28.50 -2.32 1.46
CA ALA A 289 27.58 -2.06 2.57
C ALA A 289 27.80 -0.69 3.22
N ASN A 290 29.02 -0.16 3.27
CA ASN A 290 29.32 1.15 3.86
C ASN A 290 30.43 1.83 3.03
N PRO A 291 30.10 2.40 1.86
CA PRO A 291 31.10 2.95 0.95
C PRO A 291 31.70 4.25 1.47
N THR A 292 32.86 4.60 0.90
CA THR A 292 33.44 5.95 0.98
C THR A 292 33.52 6.52 -0.42
N HIS A 293 33.05 7.75 -0.62
CA HIS A 293 33.00 8.43 -1.92
C HIS A 293 33.75 9.76 -1.90
N VAL A 294 34.18 10.26 -3.07
CA VAL A 294 34.85 11.56 -3.21
C VAL A 294 34.18 12.38 -4.30
N TYR A 295 33.58 13.51 -3.92
CA TYR A 295 32.86 14.37 -4.84
C TYR A 295 33.77 15.37 -5.52
N ASN A 296 33.78 15.34 -6.86
CA ASN A 296 34.57 16.23 -7.72
C ASN A 296 33.71 17.34 -8.38
N ILE A 297 32.41 17.34 -8.13
CA ILE A 297 31.45 18.35 -8.60
C ILE A 297 30.78 19.03 -7.40
N THR A 298 30.53 20.34 -7.51
CA THR A 298 29.93 21.15 -6.44
C THR A 298 28.44 21.33 -6.62
N GLY A 299 27.69 21.37 -5.51
CA GLY A 299 26.26 21.64 -5.47
C GLY A 299 25.50 20.66 -4.58
N ASN A 300 24.17 20.73 -4.65
CA ASN A 300 23.27 19.77 -4.02
C ASN A 300 23.17 18.49 -4.87
N LEU A 301 23.56 17.36 -4.31
CA LEU A 301 23.53 16.05 -4.96
C LEU A 301 22.57 15.11 -4.21
N LEU A 302 21.74 14.39 -4.95
CA LEU A 302 20.80 13.41 -4.41
C LEU A 302 21.47 12.04 -4.34
N VAL A 303 21.80 11.59 -3.13
CA VAL A 303 22.27 10.23 -2.87
C VAL A 303 21.05 9.32 -2.71
N THR A 304 21.11 8.13 -3.31
CA THR A 304 20.11 7.08 -3.09
C THR A 304 20.76 5.76 -2.73
N LEU A 305 20.06 4.97 -1.92
CA LEU A 305 20.40 3.58 -1.59
C LEU A 305 19.18 2.71 -1.88
N GLN A 306 19.26 1.90 -2.94
CA GLN A 306 18.37 0.75 -3.10
C GLN A 306 18.89 -0.42 -2.26
N THR A 307 18.02 -1.05 -1.50
CA THR A 307 18.27 -2.31 -0.79
C THR A 307 17.25 -3.35 -1.21
N GLU A 308 17.68 -4.60 -1.40
CA GLU A 308 16.84 -5.70 -1.89
C GLU A 308 17.16 -7.03 -1.21
N ASN A 309 16.16 -7.90 -1.06
CA ASN A 309 16.31 -9.31 -0.65
C ASN A 309 15.27 -10.19 -1.39
N ALA A 310 15.13 -11.45 -0.97
CA ALA A 310 14.19 -12.41 -1.56
C ALA A 310 12.68 -12.07 -1.40
N PHE A 311 12.33 -11.06 -0.59
CA PHE A 311 10.95 -10.69 -0.24
C PHE A 311 10.52 -9.34 -0.85
N GLY A 312 11.47 -8.49 -1.24
CA GLY A 312 11.21 -7.21 -1.89
C GLY A 312 12.41 -6.26 -1.85
N SER A 313 12.25 -5.10 -2.48
CA SER A 313 13.21 -4.00 -2.49
C SER A 313 12.61 -2.71 -1.95
N SER A 314 13.47 -1.80 -1.51
CA SER A 314 13.14 -0.49 -0.97
C SER A 314 14.25 0.51 -1.35
N VAL A 315 13.93 1.79 -1.36
CA VAL A 315 14.87 2.88 -1.73
C VAL A 315 14.80 3.97 -0.68
N ALA A 316 15.96 4.34 -0.13
CA ALA A 316 16.15 5.53 0.67
C ALA A 316 16.89 6.60 -0.14
N SER A 317 16.68 7.86 0.22
CA SER A 317 17.36 9.00 -0.41
C SER A 317 17.73 10.06 0.61
N GLY A 318 18.80 10.79 0.34
CA GLY A 318 19.31 11.89 1.17
C GLY A 318 20.09 12.88 0.32
N MET A 319 20.14 14.13 0.76
CA MET A 319 20.90 15.17 0.07
C MET A 319 22.31 15.29 0.68
N ILE A 320 23.28 15.66 -0.15
CA ILE A 320 24.57 16.20 0.29
C ILE A 320 24.85 17.52 -0.44
N PHE A 321 25.33 18.52 0.29
CA PHE A 321 25.89 19.73 -0.31
C PHE A 321 27.41 19.61 -0.43
N VAL A 322 27.92 19.76 -1.65
CA VAL A 322 29.35 19.79 -1.94
C VAL A 322 29.78 21.22 -2.27
N GLY A 323 30.47 21.87 -1.34
CA GLY A 323 30.98 23.23 -1.48
C GLY A 323 32.36 23.32 -2.12
N ARG A 324 32.86 24.55 -2.27
CA ARG A 324 34.25 24.85 -2.66
C ARG A 324 34.73 26.11 -1.97
N ALA A 325 36.05 26.24 -1.80
CA ALA A 325 36.70 27.51 -1.50
C ALA A 325 36.24 28.62 -2.48
N PRO A 326 36.13 29.88 -2.04
CA PRO A 326 35.58 30.95 -2.87
C PRO A 326 36.55 31.33 -3.99
N THR A 327 36.08 31.93 -5.08
CA THR A 327 37.00 32.66 -5.98
C THR A 327 37.47 33.96 -5.31
N ALA A 328 38.67 34.43 -5.68
CA ALA A 328 39.28 35.63 -5.13
C ALA A 328 40.13 36.36 -6.18
N ASP A 329 40.23 37.69 -6.06
CA ASP A 329 41.16 38.55 -6.80
C ASP A 329 41.45 39.83 -5.97
N MET A 330 42.47 40.62 -6.34
CA MET A 330 42.80 41.87 -5.64
C MET A 330 43.18 43.00 -6.59
N VAL A 331 42.98 44.25 -6.15
CA VAL A 331 43.51 45.43 -6.85
C VAL A 331 44.10 46.45 -5.89
N LEU A 332 45.27 46.97 -6.26
CA LEU A 332 45.85 48.19 -5.71
C LEU A 332 45.22 49.40 -6.43
N LEU A 333 44.48 50.24 -5.71
CA LEU A 333 43.66 51.31 -6.33
C LEU A 333 44.48 52.50 -6.88
N ALA A 334 45.72 52.68 -6.44
CA ALA A 334 46.65 53.70 -6.95
C ALA A 334 48.12 53.30 -6.69
N PRO A 335 49.09 53.72 -7.51
CA PRO A 335 50.51 53.39 -7.33
C PRO A 335 51.01 53.73 -5.91
N ALA A 336 51.58 52.74 -5.23
CA ALA A 336 52.03 52.87 -3.84
C ALA A 336 53.30 53.73 -3.72
N SER A 337 53.46 54.43 -2.60
CA SER A 337 54.65 55.24 -2.30
C SER A 337 54.96 55.20 -0.81
N ALA A 338 56.24 55.14 -0.45
CA ALA A 338 56.67 54.97 0.93
C ALA A 338 56.20 56.14 1.81
N ASN A 339 55.58 55.81 2.95
CA ASN A 339 54.94 56.72 3.90
C ASN A 339 53.66 57.43 3.38
N ILE A 340 53.08 56.96 2.28
CA ILE A 340 51.74 57.34 1.80
C ILE A 340 50.79 56.13 1.93
N PRO A 341 49.54 56.30 2.42
CA PRO A 341 48.58 55.19 2.49
C PRO A 341 48.18 54.67 1.11
N ALA A 342 48.52 53.41 0.82
CA ALA A 342 48.05 52.65 -0.33
C ALA A 342 46.71 51.98 0.02
N GLN A 343 45.73 52.09 -0.88
CA GLN A 343 44.42 51.48 -0.73
C GLN A 343 44.33 50.21 -1.58
N PHE A 344 43.89 49.11 -0.98
CA PHE A 344 43.64 47.84 -1.65
C PHE A 344 42.17 47.47 -1.53
N GLN A 345 41.67 46.78 -2.56
CA GLN A 345 40.32 46.26 -2.62
C GLN A 345 40.41 44.78 -3.02
N ALA A 346 39.76 43.92 -2.24
CA ALA A 346 39.54 42.52 -2.57
C ALA A 346 38.31 42.38 -3.47
N PHE A 347 38.30 41.31 -4.26
CA PHE A 347 37.11 40.79 -4.91
C PHE A 347 37.04 39.28 -4.67
N GLY A 348 35.84 38.73 -4.82
CA GLY A 348 35.57 37.31 -4.73
C GLY A 348 34.13 37.01 -5.15
N ASP A 349 33.75 35.74 -5.14
CA ASP A 349 32.34 35.37 -5.30
C ASP A 349 31.53 35.57 -4.02
N GLU A 350 30.20 35.50 -4.15
CA GLU A 350 29.22 35.76 -3.09
C GLU A 350 29.34 34.80 -1.88
N SER A 351 30.21 33.78 -1.94
CA SER A 351 30.44 32.85 -0.84
C SER A 351 31.55 33.28 0.13
N VAL A 352 32.31 34.35 -0.15
CA VAL A 352 33.37 34.81 0.78
C VAL A 352 32.76 35.29 2.11
N THR A 353 33.23 34.70 3.20
CA THR A 353 32.86 35.09 4.58
C THR A 353 33.93 35.93 5.27
N GLU A 354 35.20 35.79 4.87
CA GLU A 354 36.34 36.52 5.43
C GLU A 354 37.38 36.84 4.36
N TYR A 355 37.95 38.05 4.42
CA TYR A 355 39.14 38.47 3.67
C TYR A 355 40.26 38.80 4.66
N ALA A 356 41.40 38.11 4.53
CA ALA A 356 42.62 38.37 5.29
C ALA A 356 43.79 38.67 4.34
N TRP A 357 44.69 39.56 4.73
CA TRP A 357 45.78 40.05 3.90
C TRP A 357 47.12 39.94 4.61
N GLU A 358 48.15 39.48 3.90
CA GLU A 358 49.56 39.62 4.29
C GLU A 358 50.23 40.67 3.38
N MET A 359 50.76 41.75 3.95
CA MET A 359 51.26 42.88 3.16
C MET A 359 52.72 42.72 2.69
N GLY A 360 53.31 41.53 2.81
CA GLY A 360 54.71 41.25 2.44
C GLY A 360 55.78 41.92 3.31
N ASP A 361 55.43 42.85 4.20
CA ASP A 361 56.33 43.50 5.16
C ASP A 361 56.19 42.98 6.61
N GLY A 362 55.38 41.93 6.80
CA GLY A 362 55.03 41.36 8.10
C GLY A 362 53.77 41.96 8.73
N THR A 363 53.14 42.95 8.11
CA THR A 363 51.81 43.44 8.52
C THR A 363 50.72 42.48 8.00
N GLN A 364 49.79 42.07 8.87
CA GLN A 364 48.54 41.42 8.50
C GLN A 364 47.34 42.36 8.72
N LEU A 365 46.34 42.29 7.83
CA LEU A 365 45.13 43.11 7.84
C LEU A 365 43.90 42.27 7.44
N SER A 366 42.69 42.77 7.70
CA SER A 366 41.43 42.06 7.42
C SER A 366 40.35 43.00 6.89
N GLY A 367 39.51 42.51 5.98
CA GLY A 367 38.39 43.24 5.39
C GLY A 367 38.48 43.40 3.87
N GLU A 368 37.35 43.73 3.25
CA GLU A 368 37.19 43.83 1.80
C GLU A 368 38.00 45.00 1.20
N SER A 369 37.97 46.17 1.83
CA SER A 369 38.81 47.33 1.51
C SER A 369 39.79 47.62 2.66
N ILE A 370 41.08 47.74 2.38
CA ILE A 370 42.11 48.01 3.40
C ILE A 370 43.06 49.16 3.01
N SER A 371 43.68 49.76 4.02
CA SER A 371 44.59 50.90 3.89
C SER A 371 45.92 50.60 4.59
N HIS A 372 47.01 50.36 3.83
CA HIS A 372 48.34 50.08 4.40
C HIS A 372 49.35 51.20 4.08
N THR A 373 50.40 51.36 4.89
CA THR A 373 51.43 52.39 4.70
C THR A 373 52.84 51.79 4.86
N TYR A 374 53.44 51.40 3.75
CA TYR A 374 54.81 50.91 3.69
C TYR A 374 55.81 51.99 4.14
N ARG A 375 56.71 51.65 5.05
CA ARG A 375 57.73 52.58 5.57
C ARG A 375 58.93 52.77 4.64
N ALA A 376 59.14 51.82 3.71
CA ALA A 376 60.24 51.79 2.76
C ALA A 376 59.73 51.54 1.34
N SER A 377 60.53 51.95 0.36
CA SER A 377 60.32 51.64 -1.06
C SER A 377 60.92 50.27 -1.41
N GLY A 378 60.23 49.48 -2.24
CA GLY A 378 60.66 48.15 -2.67
C GLY A 378 59.54 47.37 -3.34
N GLU A 379 59.80 46.11 -3.70
CA GLU A 379 58.77 45.15 -4.10
C GLU A 379 58.27 44.40 -2.85
N PHE A 380 56.95 44.36 -2.65
CA PHE A 380 56.31 43.60 -1.57
C PHE A 380 55.36 42.57 -2.17
N ALA A 381 55.45 41.32 -1.73
CA ALA A 381 54.50 40.28 -2.11
C ALA A 381 53.27 40.39 -1.21
N VAL A 382 52.19 40.97 -1.74
CA VAL A 382 50.91 41.10 -1.03
C VAL A 382 50.08 39.86 -1.33
N THR A 383 49.67 39.14 -0.29
CA THR A 383 48.81 37.95 -0.41
C THR A 383 47.43 38.26 0.16
N LEU A 384 46.39 37.96 -0.60
CA LEU A 384 45.00 37.94 -0.17
C LEU A 384 44.60 36.49 0.06
N HIS A 385 43.97 36.23 1.21
CA HIS A 385 43.25 35.00 1.51
C HIS A 385 41.75 35.33 1.59
N ALA A 386 40.93 34.62 0.82
CA ALA A 386 39.48 34.68 0.90
C ALA A 386 38.94 33.32 1.34
N SER A 387 38.12 33.30 2.39
CA SER A 387 37.69 32.07 3.07
C SER A 387 36.18 31.93 3.15
N ASN A 388 35.71 30.69 3.04
CA ASN A 388 34.35 30.27 3.36
C ASN A 388 34.36 28.93 4.13
N ALA A 389 33.20 28.38 4.45
CA ALA A 389 33.08 27.11 5.21
C ALA A 389 33.73 25.90 4.51
N TYR A 390 34.02 26.00 3.21
CA TYR A 390 34.52 24.93 2.34
C TYR A 390 35.97 25.19 1.87
N GLY A 391 36.68 26.13 2.51
CA GLY A 391 38.12 26.35 2.34
C GLY A 391 38.52 27.79 2.00
N THR A 392 39.81 27.95 1.68
CA THR A 392 40.46 29.25 1.46
C THR A 392 41.17 29.29 0.11
N THR A 393 40.87 30.30 -0.70
CA THR A 393 41.65 30.63 -1.91
C THR A 393 42.65 31.72 -1.59
N SER A 394 43.87 31.60 -2.13
CA SER A 394 44.95 32.57 -1.91
C SER A 394 45.48 33.14 -3.22
N VAL A 395 45.55 34.46 -3.33
CA VAL A 395 46.08 35.20 -4.49
C VAL A 395 47.27 36.04 -4.03
N THR A 396 48.35 36.12 -4.80
CA THR A 396 49.53 36.94 -4.45
C THR A 396 49.92 37.87 -5.60
N GLN A 397 50.03 39.16 -5.30
CA GLN A 397 50.46 40.21 -6.23
C GLN A 397 51.78 40.85 -5.74
N LEU A 398 52.74 41.03 -6.66
CA LEU A 398 53.92 41.88 -6.38
C LEU A 398 53.54 43.35 -6.53
N VAL A 399 53.82 44.13 -5.48
CA VAL A 399 53.47 45.54 -5.36
C VAL A 399 54.74 46.37 -5.25
N SER A 400 54.99 47.16 -6.29
CA SER A 400 56.11 48.11 -6.33
C SER A 400 55.75 49.40 -5.58
N VAL A 401 56.52 49.71 -4.54
CA VAL A 401 56.36 50.91 -3.70
C VAL A 401 57.44 51.92 -4.03
N ALA A 402 57.06 53.06 -4.61
CA ALA A 402 57.99 54.12 -5.00
C ALA A 402 58.55 54.89 -3.77
N PRO A 403 59.71 55.58 -3.89
CA PRO A 403 60.18 56.50 -2.85
C PRO A 403 59.21 57.68 -2.64
N GLY A 404 58.83 57.94 -1.39
CA GLY A 404 57.87 58.99 -1.04
C GLY A 404 58.38 60.42 -1.26
N ILE A 405 57.50 61.29 -1.78
CA ILE A 405 57.76 62.72 -2.01
C ILE A 405 57.01 63.55 -0.96
N TRP A 406 57.74 64.40 -0.23
CA TRP A 406 57.16 65.27 0.80
C TRP A 406 56.56 66.55 0.19
N THR A 407 55.25 66.70 0.29
CA THR A 407 54.54 67.97 0.03
C THR A 407 53.84 68.43 1.31
N VAL A 408 54.22 69.60 1.84
CA VAL A 408 53.65 70.14 3.09
C VAL A 408 52.39 70.96 2.78
N TYR A 409 51.29 70.66 3.45
CA TYR A 409 50.01 71.38 3.37
C TYR A 409 49.50 71.69 4.78
N ILE A 410 48.94 72.89 5.01
CA ILE A 410 48.49 73.35 6.34
C ILE A 410 47.02 73.82 6.25
N PRO A 411 46.05 73.00 6.66
CA PRO A 411 44.63 73.37 6.69
C PRO A 411 44.19 73.99 8.05
N VAL A 412 43.04 74.67 8.05
CA VAL A 412 42.41 75.28 9.24
C VAL A 412 41.01 74.69 9.46
N ILE A 413 40.65 74.43 10.73
CA ILE A 413 39.47 73.65 11.13
C ILE A 413 38.23 74.52 11.39
N ARG A 414 37.03 74.06 10.97
CA ARG A 414 35.73 74.24 11.66
C ARG A 414 34.81 73.03 11.48
N THR A 415 33.92 72.80 12.45
CA THR A 415 32.87 71.75 12.53
C THR A 415 31.49 72.44 12.75
N PRO A 416 30.32 71.79 13.10
CA PRO A 416 29.92 70.37 13.18
C PRO A 416 28.52 70.07 12.52
N GLY A 417 27.89 68.89 12.75
CA GLY A 417 26.43 68.69 12.58
C GLY A 417 25.93 67.22 12.44
N THR A 418 24.77 66.85 13.02
CA THR A 418 24.24 65.46 13.12
C THR A 418 22.69 65.33 13.15
N SER A 419 22.11 64.28 12.55
CA SER A 419 20.80 63.63 12.88
C SER A 419 20.51 62.47 11.89
N GLY A 420 19.63 61.46 12.08
CA GLY A 420 18.73 61.06 13.20
C GLY A 420 17.78 59.90 12.77
N GLN A 421 17.07 59.22 13.69
CA GLN A 421 16.24 58.00 13.43
C GLN A 421 14.88 57.98 14.18
N PRO A 422 13.79 57.50 13.56
CA PRO A 422 12.62 56.82 14.22
C PRO A 422 11.98 55.68 13.35
N THR A 423 10.93 54.87 13.64
CA THR A 423 10.24 54.26 14.83
C THR A 423 9.29 53.12 14.36
N GLN A 424 8.73 52.29 15.26
CA GLN A 424 7.60 51.32 15.04
C GLN A 424 6.27 51.91 15.66
N PRO A 425 5.18 51.23 16.14
CA PRO A 425 4.82 49.78 16.31
C PRO A 425 3.32 49.36 15.98
N THR A 426 2.91 48.12 16.36
CA THR A 426 1.52 47.61 16.72
C THR A 426 0.36 47.56 15.66
N GLU A 427 -0.43 46.48 15.45
CA GLU A 427 -1.46 45.70 16.26
C GLU A 427 -2.93 46.12 15.86
N VAL A 428 -4.04 45.35 15.80
CA VAL A 428 -4.76 44.39 16.70
C VAL A 428 -5.73 43.44 15.90
N ALA A 429 -6.29 42.39 16.56
CA ALA A 429 -7.27 41.36 16.11
C ALA A 429 -8.78 41.82 16.19
N PRO A 430 -9.88 40.99 16.15
CA PRO A 430 -10.02 39.51 16.04
C PRO A 430 -11.21 38.90 15.20
N GLU A 431 -11.18 37.57 15.05
CA GLU A 431 -12.26 36.53 15.05
C GLU A 431 -13.66 36.70 14.39
N GLN A 432 -14.00 35.72 13.52
CA GLN A 432 -15.29 34.99 13.50
C GLN A 432 -15.05 33.50 13.13
N PRO A 433 -15.89 32.53 13.57
CA PRO A 433 -15.59 31.10 13.53
C PRO A 433 -15.98 30.38 12.22
N LEU A 434 -15.48 29.15 12.04
CA LEU A 434 -15.72 28.30 10.86
C LEU A 434 -16.57 27.05 11.17
N THR A 435 -17.23 26.50 10.14
CA THR A 435 -18.17 25.37 10.24
C THR A 435 -17.62 24.07 9.67
N ASP A 436 -18.08 22.93 10.20
CA ASP A 436 -17.50 21.60 9.99
C ASP A 436 -17.32 21.15 8.53
N ALA A 437 -16.18 20.49 8.28
CA ALA A 437 -15.96 19.60 7.16
C ALA A 437 -16.80 18.31 7.31
N GLY A 438 -17.25 17.75 6.19
CA GLY A 438 -18.25 16.68 6.17
C GLY A 438 -17.80 15.34 6.80
N PRO A 439 -18.73 14.53 7.33
CA PRO A 439 -18.42 13.28 8.02
C PRO A 439 -17.83 12.23 7.07
N GLY A 440 -16.53 11.97 7.20
CA GLY A 440 -15.81 10.93 6.45
C GLY A 440 -14.31 11.22 6.26
N ALA A 441 -13.90 12.49 6.30
CA ALA A 441 -12.50 12.88 6.16
C ALA A 441 -11.65 12.52 7.40
N SER A 442 -10.40 12.12 7.19
CA SER A 442 -9.42 11.90 8.26
C SER A 442 -8.98 13.21 8.93
N ILE A 443 -8.32 13.10 10.09
CA ILE A 443 -7.90 14.26 10.88
C ILE A 443 -6.93 15.20 10.11
N PRO A 444 -5.93 14.70 9.35
CA PRO A 444 -5.11 15.55 8.48
C PRO A 444 -5.88 16.20 7.32
N GLU A 445 -6.81 15.48 6.68
CA GLU A 445 -7.64 16.05 5.59
C GLU A 445 -8.54 17.18 6.09
N GLN A 446 -9.11 17.01 7.29
CA GLN A 446 -9.84 18.06 7.99
C GLN A 446 -8.93 19.26 8.31
N LEU A 447 -7.73 19.02 8.86
CA LEU A 447 -6.76 20.08 9.17
C LEU A 447 -6.36 20.88 7.92
N PHE A 448 -6.07 20.20 6.81
CA PHE A 448 -5.80 20.81 5.51
C PHE A 448 -6.96 21.71 5.05
N TRP A 449 -8.19 21.23 5.18
CA TRP A 449 -9.39 21.96 4.79
C TRP A 449 -9.57 23.23 5.63
N TYR A 450 -9.48 23.15 6.96
CA TYR A 450 -9.67 24.34 7.82
C TYR A 450 -8.56 25.38 7.64
N VAL A 451 -7.30 24.98 7.42
CA VAL A 451 -6.22 25.94 7.14
C VAL A 451 -6.45 26.66 5.81
N ASN A 452 -6.87 25.93 4.76
CA ASN A 452 -7.19 26.54 3.47
C ASN A 452 -8.46 27.42 3.53
N GLU A 453 -9.46 27.03 4.30
CA GLU A 453 -10.68 27.81 4.50
C GLU A 453 -10.40 29.10 5.31
N ALA A 454 -9.53 29.04 6.32
CA ALA A 454 -9.06 30.23 7.03
C ALA A 454 -8.32 31.20 6.08
N ARG A 455 -7.41 30.69 5.24
CA ARG A 455 -6.74 31.50 4.20
C ARG A 455 -7.76 32.10 3.21
N ARG A 456 -8.79 31.34 2.82
CA ARG A 456 -9.88 31.82 1.96
C ARG A 456 -10.69 32.94 2.61
N LEU A 457 -11.01 32.85 3.91
CA LEU A 457 -11.68 33.95 4.65
C LEU A 457 -10.84 35.23 4.65
N HIS A 458 -9.51 35.11 4.73
CA HIS A 458 -8.58 36.23 4.68
C HIS A 458 -8.19 36.67 3.25
N GLY A 459 -8.84 36.13 2.21
CA GLY A 459 -8.65 36.54 0.82
C GLY A 459 -7.33 36.07 0.18
N LEU A 460 -6.67 35.09 0.78
CA LEU A 460 -5.41 34.51 0.30
C LEU A 460 -5.65 33.30 -0.62
N PRO A 461 -4.72 32.98 -1.53
CA PRO A 461 -4.76 31.75 -2.30
C PRO A 461 -4.60 30.52 -1.37
N PRO A 462 -5.22 29.39 -1.72
CA PRO A 462 -5.00 28.13 -1.01
C PRO A 462 -3.55 27.67 -1.14
N VAL A 463 -3.08 26.98 -0.11
CA VAL A 463 -1.83 26.20 -0.10
C VAL A 463 -2.10 24.78 -0.61
N SER A 464 -1.19 24.28 -1.44
CA SER A 464 -1.19 22.90 -1.92
C SER A 464 -0.59 21.97 -0.86
N TYR A 465 -1.13 20.76 -0.70
CA TYR A 465 -0.50 19.76 0.14
C TYR A 465 0.89 19.38 -0.42
N ASN A 466 1.90 19.32 0.44
CA ASN A 466 3.25 18.90 0.12
C ASN A 466 3.70 17.74 1.03
N TYR A 467 4.34 16.74 0.44
CA TYR A 467 4.74 15.51 1.12
C TYR A 467 5.94 15.72 2.06
N GLU A 468 7.00 16.37 1.58
CA GLU A 468 8.21 16.69 2.35
C GLU A 468 7.90 17.50 3.62
N LEU A 469 7.08 18.57 3.50
CA LEU A 469 6.59 19.37 4.62
C LEU A 469 5.76 18.53 5.61
N THR A 470 5.02 17.53 5.13
CA THR A 470 4.16 16.68 5.97
C THR A 470 4.99 15.73 6.82
N ILE A 471 6.07 15.15 6.28
CA ILE A 471 6.99 14.34 7.09
C ILE A 471 7.65 15.21 8.18
N ALA A 472 8.07 16.43 7.85
CA ALA A 472 8.64 17.38 8.82
C ALA A 472 7.66 17.69 9.96
N ALA A 473 6.43 18.07 9.61
CA ALA A 473 5.38 18.38 10.58
C ALA A 473 5.00 17.15 11.43
N GLN A 474 4.82 15.98 10.82
CA GLN A 474 4.43 14.77 11.54
C GLN A 474 5.53 14.32 12.51
N GLN A 475 6.79 14.23 12.09
CA GLN A 475 7.87 13.80 12.99
C GLN A 475 8.08 14.77 14.16
N HIS A 476 7.92 16.08 13.95
CA HIS A 476 7.96 17.05 15.04
C HIS A 476 6.78 16.91 16.01
N THR A 477 5.60 16.56 15.47
CA THR A 477 4.42 16.29 16.28
C THR A 477 4.59 15.03 17.13
N ASP A 478 5.17 13.98 16.56
CA ASP A 478 5.53 12.75 17.29
C ASP A 478 6.63 13.00 18.32
N ASP A 479 7.63 13.85 18.05
CA ASP A 479 8.66 14.23 19.02
C ASP A 479 8.08 14.95 20.24
N MET A 480 7.25 15.98 20.00
CA MET A 480 6.48 16.67 21.05
C MET A 480 5.61 15.69 21.85
N ALA A 481 4.98 14.72 21.18
CA ALA A 481 4.11 13.72 21.80
C ALA A 481 4.86 12.62 22.57
N ILE A 482 6.07 12.25 22.18
CA ILE A 482 6.89 11.25 22.88
C ILE A 482 7.55 11.89 24.11
N HIS A 483 8.10 13.09 23.97
CA HIS A 483 8.89 13.75 25.02
C HIS A 483 8.08 14.72 25.90
N GLY A 484 6.82 14.98 25.57
CA GLY A 484 5.88 15.68 26.44
C GLY A 484 6.11 17.19 26.55
N TYR A 485 6.69 17.80 25.52
CA TYR A 485 7.00 19.23 25.46
C TYR A 485 6.28 19.88 24.26
N THR A 486 6.35 21.21 24.14
CA THR A 486 5.65 21.97 23.09
C THR A 486 6.49 23.17 22.65
N GLY A 487 6.85 23.28 21.37
CA GLY A 487 7.65 24.37 20.84
C GLY A 487 8.12 24.12 19.41
N HIS A 488 8.92 25.04 18.86
CA HIS A 488 9.42 24.97 17.46
C HIS A 488 10.74 24.21 17.31
N THR A 489 11.45 23.95 18.42
CA THR A 489 12.74 23.25 18.44
C THR A 489 12.53 21.79 18.83
N GLY A 490 13.09 20.84 18.07
CA GLY A 490 13.08 19.41 18.40
C GLY A 490 13.90 19.10 19.66
N VAL A 491 13.71 17.94 20.28
CA VAL A 491 14.60 17.50 21.39
C VAL A 491 16.04 17.26 20.92
N ASP A 492 16.22 17.04 19.62
CA ASP A 492 17.50 16.96 18.92
C ASP A 492 18.15 18.34 18.67
N GLY A 493 17.46 19.43 19.01
CA GLY A 493 17.89 20.81 18.77
C GLY A 493 17.50 21.37 17.40
N SER A 494 16.83 20.60 16.54
CA SER A 494 16.45 21.05 15.19
C SER A 494 15.45 22.21 15.20
N SER A 495 15.67 23.19 14.34
CA SER A 495 14.65 24.18 13.97
C SER A 495 13.71 23.62 12.88
N PRO A 496 12.57 24.28 12.59
CA PRO A 496 11.67 23.85 11.51
C PRO A 496 12.38 23.80 10.15
N ALA A 497 13.24 24.79 9.87
CA ALA A 497 14.02 24.83 8.63
C ALA A 497 14.96 23.61 8.49
N ASP A 498 15.55 23.14 9.59
CA ASP A 498 16.43 21.96 9.59
C ASP A 498 15.62 20.68 9.37
N ARG A 499 14.41 20.58 9.93
CA ARG A 499 13.48 19.47 9.66
C ARG A 499 13.02 19.47 8.19
N LEU A 500 12.69 20.63 7.63
CA LEU A 500 12.30 20.77 6.23
C LEU A 500 13.41 20.29 5.28
N GLN A 501 14.64 20.70 5.54
CA GLN A 501 15.80 20.24 4.75
C GLN A 501 16.05 18.75 4.92
N ARG A 502 15.95 18.21 6.15
CA ARG A 502 16.08 16.78 6.48
C ARG A 502 15.11 15.88 5.69
N PHE A 503 13.92 16.38 5.33
CA PHE A 503 12.94 15.64 4.52
C PHE A 503 12.89 16.09 3.04
N GLY A 504 13.92 16.81 2.58
CA GLY A 504 14.10 17.13 1.17
C GLY A 504 13.22 18.26 0.64
N TYR A 505 12.61 19.09 1.51
CA TYR A 505 11.80 20.21 1.03
C TYR A 505 12.68 21.29 0.37
N THR A 506 12.50 21.47 -0.94
CA THR A 506 13.31 22.36 -1.79
C THR A 506 12.73 23.77 -1.99
N GLY A 507 11.58 24.08 -1.41
CA GLY A 507 11.06 25.45 -1.39
C GLY A 507 11.63 26.29 -0.24
N ALA A 508 11.34 27.59 -0.23
CA ALA A 508 11.66 28.44 0.90
C ALA A 508 10.69 28.18 2.06
N TYR A 509 11.21 28.01 3.29
CA TYR A 509 10.40 27.90 4.50
C TYR A 509 9.58 29.18 4.73
N ALA A 510 8.29 29.03 4.97
CA ALA A 510 7.32 30.13 5.10
C ALA A 510 6.68 30.22 6.50
N GLY A 511 6.95 29.27 7.40
CA GLY A 511 6.55 29.30 8.80
C GLY A 511 6.05 27.97 9.36
N GLU A 512 6.16 27.76 10.68
CA GLU A 512 5.62 26.60 11.40
C GLU A 512 4.61 27.08 12.46
N ALA A 513 3.48 26.41 12.59
CA ALA A 513 2.60 26.58 13.75
C ALA A 513 2.41 25.25 14.50
N THR A 514 2.62 25.25 15.81
CA THR A 514 2.49 24.07 16.69
C THR A 514 1.39 24.29 17.73
N ALA A 515 0.69 23.22 18.13
CA ALA A 515 -0.36 23.27 19.14
C ALA A 515 -0.53 21.91 19.84
N TRP A 516 -1.28 21.91 20.94
CA TRP A 516 -1.52 20.73 21.76
C TRP A 516 -2.83 20.84 22.54
N GLY A 517 -3.31 19.72 23.07
CA GLY A 517 -4.46 19.68 24.01
C GLY A 517 -5.84 19.83 23.36
N TYR A 518 -5.91 20.22 22.09
CA TYR A 518 -7.14 20.23 21.28
C TYR A 518 -7.41 18.85 20.69
N ASP A 519 -8.65 18.38 20.78
CA ASP A 519 -9.06 17.04 20.33
C ASP A 519 -9.41 16.95 18.83
N SER A 520 -9.55 18.10 18.17
CA SER A 520 -10.13 18.24 16.83
C SER A 520 -9.47 19.40 16.05
N PRO A 521 -9.43 19.37 14.70
CA PRO A 521 -8.72 20.39 13.92
C PRO A 521 -9.31 21.81 13.97
N VAL A 522 -10.62 21.97 14.21
CA VAL A 522 -11.29 23.29 14.23
C VAL A 522 -10.66 24.23 15.28
N PRO A 523 -10.67 23.91 16.59
CA PRO A 523 -10.12 24.80 17.61
C PRO A 523 -8.59 24.99 17.50
N VAL A 524 -7.88 24.07 16.83
CA VAL A 524 -6.44 24.21 16.53
C VAL A 524 -6.20 25.34 15.54
N VAL A 525 -6.92 25.32 14.41
CA VAL A 525 -6.79 26.36 13.38
C VAL A 525 -7.33 27.69 13.89
N GLU A 526 -8.43 27.70 14.65
CA GLU A 526 -8.91 28.92 15.32
C GLU A 526 -7.89 29.48 16.32
N PHE A 527 -7.22 28.64 17.12
CA PHE A 527 -6.12 29.07 17.99
C PHE A 527 -4.96 29.71 17.21
N TRP A 528 -4.50 29.06 16.14
CA TRP A 528 -3.37 29.58 15.34
C TRP A 528 -3.73 30.85 14.57
N VAL A 529 -4.92 30.92 13.95
CA VAL A 529 -5.40 32.11 13.25
C VAL A 529 -5.56 33.31 14.20
N ASN A 530 -5.75 33.07 15.50
CA ASN A 530 -5.97 34.14 16.46
C ASN A 530 -4.78 34.51 17.36
N SER A 531 -3.81 33.61 17.49
CA SER A 531 -2.48 33.88 18.05
C SER A 531 -1.65 34.77 17.12
N PRO A 532 -1.16 35.96 17.55
CA PRO A 532 -0.43 36.89 16.66
C PRO A 532 0.85 36.33 16.04
N SER A 533 1.53 35.39 16.69
CA SER A 533 2.71 34.71 16.12
C SER A 533 2.30 33.76 14.99
N HIS A 534 1.40 32.82 15.28
CA HIS A 534 0.96 31.78 14.34
C HIS A 534 0.15 32.33 13.16
N ARG A 535 -0.63 33.40 13.38
CA ARG A 535 -1.38 34.11 12.33
C ARG A 535 -0.46 34.56 11.19
N GLY A 536 0.75 35.04 11.51
CA GLY A 536 1.73 35.48 10.53
C GLY A 536 2.29 34.36 9.65
N MET A 537 2.22 33.11 10.11
CA MET A 537 2.63 31.92 9.37
C MET A 537 1.47 31.37 8.52
N ILE A 538 0.30 31.13 9.13
CA ILE A 538 -0.88 30.59 8.42
C ILE A 538 -1.36 31.52 7.31
N LEU A 539 -1.39 32.83 7.60
CA LEU A 539 -1.79 33.87 6.66
C LEU A 539 -0.60 34.49 5.93
N ASN A 540 0.53 33.79 5.84
CA ASN A 540 1.67 34.22 5.02
C ASN A 540 1.24 34.22 3.53
N PRO A 541 1.22 35.38 2.84
CA PRO A 541 0.80 35.47 1.44
C PRO A 541 1.80 34.87 0.45
N ALA A 542 3.05 34.61 0.88
CA ALA A 542 4.04 33.92 0.07
C ALA A 542 3.90 32.39 0.11
N ALA A 543 3.31 31.83 1.18
CA ALA A 543 3.14 30.38 1.31
C ALA A 543 2.17 29.86 0.23
N ASN A 544 2.62 28.90 -0.58
CA ASN A 544 1.81 28.18 -1.58
C ASN A 544 1.82 26.66 -1.38
N GLU A 545 2.60 26.14 -0.43
CA GLU A 545 2.61 24.73 -0.02
C GLU A 545 2.45 24.60 1.51
N ILE A 546 1.90 23.47 1.96
CA ILE A 546 1.71 23.12 3.39
C ILE A 546 1.94 21.63 3.65
N GLY A 547 2.49 21.32 4.83
CA GLY A 547 2.53 19.99 5.42
C GLY A 547 1.89 19.93 6.81
N LEU A 548 1.49 18.73 7.22
CA LEU A 548 0.54 18.50 8.30
C LEU A 548 1.04 17.42 9.27
N GLY A 549 0.94 17.66 10.57
CA GLY A 549 1.30 16.70 11.61
C GLY A 549 0.22 16.61 12.69
N TYR A 550 -0.12 15.38 13.08
CA TYR A 550 -1.06 15.09 14.16
C TYR A 550 -0.65 13.84 14.93
N THR A 551 -0.63 13.93 16.26
CA THR A 551 -0.35 12.77 17.12
C THR A 551 -1.30 12.73 18.31
N TYR A 552 -1.97 11.59 18.48
CA TYR A 552 -2.72 11.24 19.68
C TYR A 552 -1.86 10.32 20.57
N ASN A 553 -1.46 10.80 21.75
CA ASN A 553 -0.74 9.99 22.73
C ASN A 553 -1.43 10.07 24.10
N PRO A 554 -2.21 9.05 24.51
CA PRO A 554 -2.92 9.06 25.79
C PRO A 554 -2.00 8.90 27.02
N ASN A 555 -0.69 8.70 26.82
CA ASN A 555 0.31 8.58 27.89
C ASN A 555 1.17 9.83 28.07
N ALA A 556 1.03 10.83 27.19
CA ALA A 556 1.78 12.08 27.26
C ALA A 556 1.13 13.10 28.21
N PRO A 557 1.86 14.14 28.67
CA PRO A 557 1.31 15.20 29.52
C PRO A 557 0.11 15.93 28.88
N ASN A 558 0.13 16.05 27.55
CA ASN A 558 -0.98 16.53 26.73
C ASN A 558 -1.41 15.37 25.81
N ILE A 559 -2.70 15.18 25.57
CA ILE A 559 -3.18 13.96 24.89
C ILE A 559 -3.13 14.07 23.35
N TRP A 560 -3.10 15.30 22.83
CA TRP A 560 -3.11 15.61 21.39
C TRP A 560 -2.03 16.63 21.08
N TYR A 561 -1.36 16.46 19.94
CA TYR A 561 -0.34 17.35 19.40
C TYR A 561 -0.59 17.61 17.92
N TRP A 562 -0.18 18.80 17.48
CA TRP A 562 -0.44 19.32 16.14
C TRP A 562 0.75 20.15 15.64
N THR A 563 1.13 19.98 14.38
CA THR A 563 2.09 20.84 13.67
C THR A 563 1.57 21.12 12.27
N VAL A 564 1.76 22.34 11.77
CA VAL A 564 1.68 22.62 10.33
C VAL A 564 2.93 23.39 9.89
N GLU A 565 3.50 22.96 8.78
CA GLU A 565 4.70 23.53 8.16
C GLU A 565 4.30 24.18 6.84
N PHE A 566 4.76 25.41 6.57
CA PHE A 566 4.44 26.16 5.36
C PHE A 566 5.67 26.37 4.48
N GLY A 567 5.46 26.34 3.17
CA GLY A 567 6.51 26.53 2.18
C GLY A 567 6.11 27.41 0.99
N THR A 568 7.13 27.93 0.31
CA THR A 568 7.03 28.77 -0.89
C THR A 568 7.92 28.20 -1.99
N ARG A 569 7.32 27.69 -3.07
CA ARG A 569 8.01 27.14 -4.24
C ARG A 569 7.64 27.94 -5.48
N ASN A 570 8.63 28.58 -6.13
CA ASN A 570 8.41 29.46 -7.29
C ASN A 570 8.14 28.64 -8.57
N ASP A 571 6.88 28.56 -8.98
CA ASP A 571 6.36 27.71 -10.03
C ASP A 571 6.49 28.31 -11.45
N ASN A 572 7.72 28.28 -11.99
CA ASN A 572 7.95 28.44 -13.44
C ASN A 572 7.83 27.10 -14.21
N ALA A 573 6.96 26.21 -13.74
CA ALA A 573 6.58 24.96 -14.36
C ALA A 573 5.08 24.71 -14.07
N ALA A 574 4.24 24.72 -15.11
CA ALA A 574 2.79 24.59 -14.94
C ALA A 574 2.41 23.20 -14.41
N ALA A 575 1.51 23.17 -13.42
CA ALA A 575 1.05 21.94 -12.80
C ALA A 575 0.37 21.00 -13.82
N PRO A 576 0.69 19.68 -13.84
CA PRO A 576 -0.14 18.71 -14.53
C PRO A 576 -1.48 18.60 -13.80
N ALA A 577 -2.58 18.66 -14.54
CA ALA A 577 -3.92 18.60 -13.97
C ALA A 577 -4.21 17.24 -13.29
N ALA A 578 -4.99 17.28 -12.22
CA ALA A 578 -5.30 16.09 -11.43
C ALA A 578 -6.10 15.02 -12.21
N PRO A 579 -5.84 13.72 -12.00
CA PRO A 579 -6.76 12.67 -12.40
C PRO A 579 -7.94 12.63 -11.41
N GLU A 580 -9.03 13.34 -11.74
CA GLU A 580 -10.27 13.30 -10.96
C GLU A 580 -10.83 11.88 -10.86
N LEU A 581 -11.36 11.53 -9.69
CA LEU A 581 -12.08 10.28 -9.46
C LEU A 581 -13.41 10.52 -8.75
N LEU A 582 -14.41 11.01 -9.50
CA LEU A 582 -15.84 10.71 -9.29
C LEU A 582 -16.70 11.19 -10.46
N VAL A 583 -17.46 10.28 -11.08
CA VAL A 583 -18.20 10.53 -12.33
C VAL A 583 -19.68 10.81 -12.08
N ALA A 584 -20.19 11.95 -12.56
CA ALA A 584 -21.61 12.15 -12.83
C ALA A 584 -21.86 13.22 -13.91
N LEU A 585 -22.45 12.82 -15.04
CA LEU A 585 -22.94 13.74 -16.09
C LEU A 585 -24.46 13.92 -16.00
N ARG A 586 -24.93 15.13 -16.35
CA ARG A 586 -26.31 15.57 -16.76
C ARG A 586 -27.10 16.40 -15.73
N PRO A 587 -28.01 17.31 -16.19
CA PRO A 587 -28.04 18.00 -17.49
C PRO A 587 -28.45 19.50 -17.45
N ALA A 588 -28.44 20.11 -18.66
CA ALA A 588 -29.18 21.32 -19.06
C ALA A 588 -28.55 22.69 -18.66
N LEU A 589 -28.70 23.78 -19.44
CA LEU A 589 -29.51 24.03 -20.65
C LEU A 589 -28.67 24.58 -21.83
N LEU A 590 -29.18 24.39 -23.06
CA LEU A 590 -28.67 25.02 -24.30
C LEU A 590 -29.54 26.23 -24.70
N PRO A 591 -28.96 27.18 -25.45
CA PRO A 591 -29.54 27.68 -26.70
C PRO A 591 -28.65 27.26 -27.90
N ALA A 592 -29.14 26.46 -28.85
CA ALA A 592 -29.91 26.90 -30.04
C ALA A 592 -29.01 27.64 -31.07
N ASN A 593 -28.79 27.14 -32.30
CA ASN A 593 -29.81 26.78 -33.30
C ASN A 593 -29.40 25.65 -34.29
N ARG A 594 -30.40 25.08 -34.99
CA ARG A 594 -30.28 24.27 -36.24
C ARG A 594 -30.22 25.18 -37.50
N PRO A 595 -30.05 24.68 -38.76
CA PRO A 595 -30.98 23.77 -39.50
C PRO A 595 -30.39 22.34 -39.68
N GLU A 596 -31.12 21.23 -39.88
CA GLU A 596 -32.25 20.87 -40.79
C GLU A 596 -31.81 20.72 -42.26
N MET A 597 -32.30 19.73 -43.03
CA MET A 597 -33.70 19.27 -43.19
C MET A 597 -33.88 17.74 -43.36
N ALA A 598 -35.16 17.35 -43.52
CA ALA A 598 -35.75 16.04 -43.91
C ALA A 598 -36.13 15.12 -42.74
#